data_AF-A0A419S2N0-F1
#
_entry.id   AF-A0A419S2N0-F1
#
_cell.length_a   1.000
_cell.length_b   1.000
_cell.length_c   1.000
_cell.angle_alpha   90.00
_cell.angle_beta   90.00
_cell.angle_gamma   90.00
#
_symmetry.space_group_name_H-M   'P 1'
#
loop_
_entity.id
_entity.type
_entity.pdbx_description
1 polymer ?
#
loop_
_entity_poly.entity_id
_entity_poly.type
_entity_poly.pdbx_seq_one_letter_code
_entity_poly.pdbx_strand_id
1 'polypeptide(L)' 'MTTITLKINERSSYGKALLELIKVGVNEKKGIEMVEEESPYNPEFVKKIKESAASTELYEVDPNDVWGSLGLK' A
#
# COMPACT_ATOMS: atom_id res chain seq x y z
N MET A 1 7.34 -20.11 -17.07
CA MET A 1 6.75 -18.84 -16.60
C MET A 1 7.48 -17.71 -17.31
N THR A 2 6.77 -16.71 -17.82
CA THR A 2 7.36 -15.56 -18.51
C THR A 2 7.04 -14.31 -17.69
N THR A 3 8.06 -13.51 -17.38
CA THR A 3 7.90 -12.32 -16.55
C THR A 3 7.83 -11.08 -17.42
N ILE A 4 6.80 -10.25 -17.19
CA ILE A 4 6.61 -8.96 -17.88
C ILE A 4 6.49 -7.87 -16.82
N THR A 5 7.31 -6.82 -16.94
CA THR A 5 7.23 -5.64 -16.07
C THR A 5 6.26 -4.64 -16.67
N LEU A 6 5.21 -4.29 -15.94
CA LEU A 6 4.16 -3.36 -16.38
C LEU A 6 4.12 -2.13 -15.46
N LYS A 7 4.16 -0.93 -16.05
CA LYS A 7 4.00 0.33 -15.31
C LYS A 7 2.58 0.85 -15.50
N ILE A 8 1.73 0.68 -14.48
CA ILE A 8 0.31 1.04 -14.53
C ILE A 8 0.08 2.35 -13.78
N ASN A 9 -0.56 3.33 -14.43
CA ASN A 9 -1.01 4.54 -13.76
C ASN A 9 -2.42 4.33 -13.18
N GLU A 10 -2.51 4.14 -11.86
CA GLU A 10 -3.78 3.89 -11.15
C GLU A 10 -4.78 5.05 -11.23
N ARG A 11 -4.32 6.27 -11.56
CA ARG A 11 -5.18 7.44 -11.74
C ARG A 11 -5.87 7.49 -13.11
N SER A 12 -5.42 6.68 -14.07
CA SER A 12 -6.04 6.58 -15.39
C SER A 12 -7.18 5.55 -15.38
N SER A 13 -8.25 5.79 -16.14
CA SER A 13 -9.39 4.88 -16.24
C SER A 13 -8.99 3.48 -16.74
N TYR A 14 -8.18 3.44 -17.80
CA TYR A 14 -7.66 2.18 -18.35
C TYR A 14 -6.71 1.47 -17.37
N GLY A 15 -5.80 2.21 -16.73
CA GLY A 15 -4.85 1.64 -15.77
C GLY A 15 -5.56 1.02 -14.56
N LYS A 16 -6.59 1.68 -14.05
CA LYS A 16 -7.42 1.14 -12.96
C LYS A 16 -8.12 -0.16 -13.36
N ALA A 17 -8.77 -0.18 -14.53
CA ALA A 17 -9.47 -1.37 -15.03
C ALA A 17 -8.51 -2.55 -15.26
N LEU A 18 -7.35 -2.29 -15.86
CA LEU A 18 -6.32 -3.32 -16.08
C LEU A 18 -5.81 -3.89 -14.75
N LEU A 19 -5.56 -3.02 -13.74
CA LEU A 19 -5.12 -3.45 -12.42
C LEU A 19 -6.15 -4.35 -11.72
N GLU A 20 -7.45 -4.02 -11.82
CA GLU A 20 -8.52 -4.83 -11.25
C GLU A 20 -8.59 -6.22 -11.90
N LEU A 21 -8.48 -6.29 -13.23
CA LEU A 21 -8.45 -7.57 -13.94
C LEU A 21 -7.26 -8.45 -13.53
N ILE A 22 -6.07 -7.86 -13.39
CA ILE A 22 -4.88 -8.58 -12.92
C ILE A 22 -5.12 -9.11 -11.50
N LYS A 23 -5.65 -8.28 -10.58
CA LYS A 23 -5.95 -8.69 -9.20
C LYS A 23 -6.93 -9.87 -9.14
N VAL A 24 -7.97 -9.88 -9.98
CA VAL A 24 -8.89 -11.03 -10.10
C VAL A 24 -8.14 -12.28 -10.57
N GLY A 25 -7.30 -12.15 -11.60
CA GLY A 25 -6.50 -13.27 -12.11
C GLY A 25 -5.55 -13.87 -11.07
N VAL A 26 -4.93 -13.02 -10.23
CA VAL A 26 -4.08 -13.44 -9.10
C VAL A 26 -4.89 -14.15 -8.02
N ASN A 27 -6.01 -13.56 -7.60
CA ASN A 27 -6.87 -14.13 -6.54
C ASN A 27 -7.47 -15.48 -6.94
N GLU A 28 -7.90 -15.62 -8.19
CA GLU A 28 -8.47 -16.86 -8.74
C GLU A 28 -7.41 -17.86 -9.21
N LYS A 29 -6.12 -17.55 -9.01
CA LYS A 29 -4.97 -18.40 -9.42
C LYS A 29 -5.03 -18.78 -10.91
N LYS A 30 -5.49 -17.87 -11.77
CA LYS A 30 -5.64 -18.06 -13.22
C LYS A 30 -4.31 -17.98 -13.99
N GLY A 31 -3.23 -18.48 -13.40
CA GLY A 31 -1.90 -18.50 -14.02
C GLY A 31 -1.19 -17.13 -14.10
N ILE A 32 -1.65 -16.15 -13.33
CA ILE A 32 -1.02 -14.83 -13.19
C ILE A 32 -0.55 -14.69 -11.75
N GLU A 33 0.70 -14.25 -11.58
CA GLU A 33 1.29 -13.96 -10.28
C GLU A 33 1.78 -12.51 -10.28
N MET A 34 1.42 -11.76 -9.23
CA MET A 34 2.02 -10.46 -8.97
C MET A 34 3.35 -10.69 -8.25
N VAL A 35 4.43 -10.36 -8.95
CA VAL A 35 5.76 -10.32 -8.36
C VAL A 35 5.92 -8.92 -7.75
N GLU A 36 5.46 -8.76 -6.51
CA GLU A 36 5.81 -7.57 -5.73
C GLU A 36 7.25 -7.71 -5.24
N GLU A 37 8.02 -6.63 -5.28
CA GLU A 37 9.27 -6.59 -4.52
C GLU A 37 8.91 -6.76 -3.05
N GLU A 38 9.49 -7.78 -2.39
CA GLU A 38 9.30 -7.96 -0.96
C GLU A 38 9.71 -6.67 -0.27
N SER A 39 8.74 -6.04 0.41
CA SER A 39 9.06 -4.90 1.25
C SER A 39 10.09 -5.36 2.28
N PRO A 40 11.18 -4.62 2.50
CA PRO A 40 12.12 -4.95 3.57
C PRO A 40 11.48 -4.81 4.96
N TYR A 41 10.26 -4.27 5.04
CA TYR A 41 9.51 -4.07 6.27
C TYR A 41 8.49 -5.19 6.47
N ASN A 42 8.20 -5.47 7.75
CA ASN A 42 7.17 -6.42 8.13
C ASN A 42 5.81 -6.06 7.49
N PRO A 43 5.07 -7.03 6.91
CA PRO A 43 3.78 -6.77 6.26
C PRO A 43 2.73 -6.09 7.15
N GLU A 44 2.68 -6.42 8.45
CA GLU A 44 1.75 -5.77 9.40
C GLU A 44 2.10 -4.29 9.60
N PHE A 45 3.40 -3.98 9.64
CA PHE A 45 3.86 -2.59 9.71
C PHE A 45 3.45 -1.82 8.45
N VAL A 46 3.68 -2.38 7.26
CA VAL A 46 3.29 -1.76 5.99
C VAL A 46 1.78 -1.51 5.94
N LYS A 47 0.98 -2.48 6.38
CA LYS A 47 -0.48 -2.35 6.46
C LYS A 47 -0.89 -1.19 7.38
N LYS A 48 -0.34 -1.13 8.59
CA LYS A 48 -0.63 -0.06 9.57
C LYS A 48 -0.30 1.33 9.02
N ILE A 49 0.83 1.48 8.32
CA ILE A 49 1.21 2.75 7.69
C ILE A 49 0.23 3.13 6.57
N LYS A 50 -0.14 2.20 5.69
CA LYS A 50 -1.11 2.46 4.61
C LYS A 50 -2.48 2.87 5.16
N GLU A 51 -2.95 2.20 6.21
CA GLU A 51 -4.20 2.54 6.90
C GLU A 51 -4.12 3.94 7.53
N SER A 52 -3.03 4.25 8.23
CA SER A 52 -2.81 5.58 8.81
C SER A 52 -2.74 6.68 7.76
N ALA A 53 -2.10 6.43 6.61
CA ALA A 53 -1.98 7.40 5.52
C ALA A 53 -3.31 7.66 4.80
N ALA A 54 -4.24 6.70 4.82
CA ALA A 54 -5.58 6.85 4.28
C ALA A 54 -6.56 7.50 5.27
N SER A 55 -6.19 7.59 6.56
CA SER A 55 -7.02 8.19 7.60
C SER A 55 -7.09 9.71 7.46
N THR A 56 -8.23 10.28 7.84
CA THR A 56 -8.42 11.73 7.99
C THR A 56 -8.09 12.23 9.40
N GLU A 57 -7.88 11.32 10.35
CA GLU A 57 -7.49 11.67 11.72
C GLU A 57 -6.00 12.02 11.75
N LEU A 58 -5.72 13.28 12.09
CA LEU A 58 -4.36 13.82 12.20
C LEU A 58 -4.10 14.24 13.64
N TYR A 59 -2.87 14.05 14.10
CA TYR A 59 -2.42 14.47 15.41
C TYR A 59 -1.49 15.67 15.25
N GLU A 60 -1.80 16.76 15.94
CA GLU A 60 -0.89 17.89 16.04
C GLU A 60 0.17 17.56 17.09
N VAL A 61 1.44 17.71 16.71
CA VAL A 61 2.59 17.37 17.57
C VAL A 61 3.42 18.61 17.77
N ASP A 62 3.66 18.98 19.03
CA ASP A 62 4.61 20.04 19.39
C ASP A 62 6.04 19.52 19.17
N PRO A 63 6.84 20.15 18.29
CA PRO A 63 8.24 19.75 18.09
C PRO A 63 9.09 19.85 19.36
N ASN A 64 8.71 20.72 20.30
CA ASN A 64 9.42 20.90 21.57
C ASN A 64 9.02 19.87 22.63
N ASP A 65 7.90 19.17 22.46
CA ASP A 65 7.41 18.13 23.39
C ASP A 65 6.66 16.99 22.71
N VAL A 66 7.34 16.31 21.79
CA VAL A 66 6.77 15.22 20.98
C VAL A 66 6.09 14.14 21.85
N TRP A 67 6.73 13.71 22.93
CA TRP A 67 6.19 12.66 23.79
C TRP A 67 5.00 13.14 24.63
N GLY A 68 5.01 14.39 25.08
CA GLY A 68 3.88 15.01 25.77
C GLY A 68 2.67 15.18 24.87
N SER A 69 2.86 15.62 23.62
CA SER A 69 1.77 15.75 22.63
C SER A 69 1.10 14.43 22.29
N LEU A 70 1.83 13.31 22.44
CA LEU A 70 1.31 11.96 22.24
C LEU A 70 0.74 11.32 23.52
N GLY A 71 0.77 12.02 24.66
CA GLY A 71 0.26 11.51 25.94
C GLY A 71 1.09 10.38 26.54
N LEU A 72 2.40 10.33 26.25
CA LEU A 72 3.32 9.25 26.62
C LEU A 72 4.22 9.60 27.82
N LYS A 73 3.78 10.51 28.69
CA LYS A 73 4.50 10.93 29.92
C LYS A 73 3.91 10.31 31.18
#